data_AF-A0A4P5X3W0-F1
#
_entry.id   AF-A0A4P5X3W0-F1
#
_cell.length_a   1.000
_cell.length_b   1.000
_cell.length_c   1.000
_cell.angle_alpha   90.00
_cell.angle_beta   90.00
_cell.angle_gamma   90.00
#
_symmetry.space_group_name_H-M   'P 1'
#
loop_
_entity.id
_entity.type
_entity.pdbx_description
1 polymer ?
#
loop_
_entity_poly.entity_id
_entity_poly.type
_entity_poly.pdbx_seq_one_letter_code
_entity_poly.pdbx_strand_id
1 'polypeptide(L)'
;MLRNFRSAASLAIVGLAGSLTLALTLASCSPRTSEPKQAASVPVKDSATQPTKQPTKQPTNSEPSTPQTAAAQPPASTESQPMDPLLAAWKDIPIDPRTGAVTLTDEQWQQRLSPDQYRILRQKGTERAFTGKLWDKGGPGEYRCAACGNLLFTGDDKFVSECGWPAFDKAIKGTIRYESDRTYGMLRTEVMCSRCDGHLGHVFNDGPTDTGTRYCINSVSIVHIPGTTSSKNMETEAIIEAPAKK
;
A
#
# COMPACT_ATOMS: atom_id res chain seq x y z
N MET A 1 72.28 7.73 -1.89
CA MET A 1 72.43 6.56 -2.78
C MET A 1 71.26 6.56 -3.76
N LEU A 2 71.56 6.90 -5.02
CA LEU A 2 70.65 6.79 -6.16
C LEU A 2 70.44 5.32 -6.53
N ARG A 3 69.22 4.95 -6.95
CA ARG A 3 68.93 4.11 -8.12
C ARG A 3 67.40 3.99 -8.34
N ASN A 4 66.87 3.61 -9.50
CA ASN A 4 66.75 4.25 -10.82
C ASN A 4 65.81 3.34 -11.66
N PHE A 5 65.10 3.89 -12.67
CA PHE A 5 64.43 3.22 -13.84
C PHE A 5 63.17 2.34 -13.59
N ARG A 6 61.97 2.63 -14.13
CA ARG A 6 61.41 2.64 -15.53
C ARG A 6 60.92 1.27 -16.05
N SER A 7 59.63 1.21 -16.43
CA SER A 7 59.00 0.58 -17.65
C SER A 7 57.56 0.15 -17.32
N ALA A 8 56.50 0.72 -17.93
CA ALA A 8 56.03 0.63 -19.33
C ALA A 8 55.38 -0.72 -19.67
N ALA A 9 54.05 -0.71 -19.90
CA ALA A 9 53.37 -1.52 -20.91
C ALA A 9 51.93 -1.00 -21.12
N SER A 10 51.74 -0.22 -22.19
CA SER A 10 50.44 -0.08 -22.86
C SER A 10 50.12 -1.40 -23.55
N LEU A 11 48.89 -1.89 -23.42
CA LEU A 11 48.32 -2.84 -24.38
C LEU A 11 46.93 -2.35 -24.75
N ALA A 12 46.84 -1.74 -25.92
CA ALA A 12 45.59 -1.49 -26.63
C ALA A 12 45.09 -2.84 -27.18
N ILE A 13 43.83 -3.18 -26.92
CA ILE A 13 43.13 -4.24 -27.64
C ILE A 13 42.11 -3.59 -28.56
N VAL A 14 42.35 -3.88 -29.84
CA VAL A 14 41.63 -3.48 -31.04
C VAL A 14 40.25 -4.12 -31.07
N GLY A 15 39.27 -3.38 -31.59
CA GLY A 15 37.87 -3.74 -31.62
C GLY A 15 37.48 -4.89 -32.54
N LEU A 16 36.23 -5.31 -32.39
CA LEU A 16 35.43 -5.87 -33.46
C LEU A 16 34.04 -5.23 -33.43
N ALA A 17 33.79 -4.40 -34.43
CA ALA A 17 32.46 -3.95 -34.81
C ALA A 17 31.73 -5.14 -35.47
N GLY A 18 30.64 -5.58 -34.85
CA GLY A 18 29.70 -6.53 -35.44
C GLY A 18 28.36 -5.85 -35.65
N SER A 19 28.16 -5.28 -36.83
CA SER A 19 26.85 -4.81 -37.29
C SER A 19 25.98 -6.01 -37.65
N LEU A 20 24.88 -6.22 -36.93
CA LEU A 20 23.82 -7.13 -37.36
C LEU A 20 22.54 -6.32 -37.65
N THR A 21 22.31 -6.11 -38.93
CA THR A 21 21.13 -5.49 -39.51
C THR A 21 19.91 -6.41 -39.47
N LEU A 22 18.79 -5.82 -39.06
CA LEU A 22 17.49 -5.84 -39.74
C LEU A 22 16.65 -7.14 -39.73
N ALA A 23 15.56 -7.11 -38.96
CA ALA A 23 14.24 -7.57 -39.43
C ALA A 23 13.13 -6.92 -38.58
N LEU A 24 12.66 -5.75 -39.04
CA LEU A 24 11.47 -5.06 -38.52
C LEU A 24 10.23 -5.65 -39.21
N THR A 25 9.57 -6.62 -38.59
CA THR A 25 8.25 -7.09 -39.05
C THR A 25 7.16 -6.15 -38.52
N LEU A 26 6.72 -5.23 -39.37
CA LEU A 26 5.50 -4.44 -39.20
C LEU A 26 4.29 -5.37 -39.35
N ALA A 27 3.68 -5.77 -38.23
CA ALA A 27 2.36 -6.38 -38.24
C ALA A 27 1.30 -5.28 -38.21
N SER A 28 0.61 -5.17 -39.35
CA SER A 28 -0.39 -4.18 -39.68
C SER A 28 -1.59 -4.23 -38.74
N CYS A 29 -1.91 -3.08 -38.12
CA CYS A 29 -3.20 -2.82 -37.50
C CYS A 29 -4.24 -2.60 -38.60
N SER A 30 -5.30 -3.42 -38.63
CA SER A 30 -6.54 -3.12 -39.36
C SER A 30 -7.65 -2.85 -38.35
N PRO A 31 -8.38 -1.72 -38.48
CA PRO A 31 -9.50 -1.39 -37.61
C PRO A 31 -10.73 -2.19 -38.05
N ARG A 32 -11.41 -2.85 -37.12
CA ARG A 32 -12.75 -3.41 -37.35
C ARG A 32 -13.79 -2.49 -36.71
N THR A 33 -14.41 -1.69 -37.56
CA THR A 33 -15.64 -0.92 -37.30
C THR A 33 -16.86 -1.84 -37.32
N SER A 34 -17.69 -1.78 -36.28
CA SER A 34 -19.14 -2.04 -36.26
C SER A 34 -19.58 -2.05 -34.78
N GLU A 35 -20.62 -1.41 -34.24
CA GLU A 35 -21.70 -0.50 -34.63
C GLU A 35 -22.31 -0.03 -33.28
N PRO A 36 -23.05 1.09 -33.21
CA PRO A 36 -23.64 1.57 -31.98
C PRO A 36 -24.95 0.83 -31.67
N LYS A 37 -25.03 0.14 -30.53
CA LYS A 37 -26.34 -0.32 -30.01
C LYS A 37 -27.04 0.83 -29.29
N GLN A 38 -28.21 1.12 -29.84
CA GLN A 38 -29.17 2.15 -29.50
C GLN A 38 -29.57 2.16 -28.03
N ALA A 39 -29.80 3.39 -27.56
CA ALA A 39 -30.55 3.71 -26.37
C ALA A 39 -32.00 3.19 -26.48
N ALA A 40 -32.48 2.56 -25.41
CA ALA A 40 -33.91 2.37 -25.18
C ALA A 40 -34.28 3.12 -23.89
N SER A 41 -34.93 4.26 -24.11
CA SER A 41 -35.68 5.06 -23.15
C SER A 41 -36.87 4.27 -22.60
N VAL A 42 -37.01 4.19 -21.28
CA VAL A 42 -38.21 3.71 -20.59
C VAL A 42 -38.79 4.88 -19.78
N PRO A 43 -40.11 5.11 -19.84
CA PRO A 43 -40.72 6.41 -19.52
C PRO A 43 -40.87 6.68 -18.02
N VAL A 44 -40.67 7.95 -17.68
CA VAL A 44 -41.13 8.61 -16.45
C VAL A 44 -42.67 8.58 -16.44
N LYS A 45 -43.26 8.09 -15.34
CA LYS A 45 -44.65 8.40 -14.99
C LYS A 45 -44.66 9.29 -13.76
N ASP A 46 -45.03 10.54 -14.02
CA ASP A 46 -45.53 11.49 -13.04
C ASP A 46 -46.82 10.95 -12.40
N SER A 47 -46.93 11.08 -11.09
CA SER A 47 -48.19 11.47 -10.46
C SER A 47 -47.94 11.91 -9.02
N ALA A 48 -48.04 13.23 -8.85
CA ALA A 48 -48.26 13.92 -7.59
C ALA A 48 -49.50 13.39 -6.87
N THR A 49 -49.52 13.49 -5.53
CA THR A 49 -50.60 14.14 -4.76
C THR A 49 -50.21 14.15 -3.27
N GLN A 50 -49.92 15.34 -2.77
CA GLN A 50 -50.08 15.72 -1.36
C GLN A 50 -51.57 16.06 -1.15
N PRO A 51 -52.19 15.84 0.03
CA PRO A 51 -52.37 17.03 0.90
C PRO A 51 -52.46 16.76 2.42
N THR A 52 -51.82 17.65 3.18
CA THR A 52 -52.27 18.37 4.40
C THR A 52 -53.18 17.69 5.44
N LYS A 53 -52.80 17.75 6.74
CA LYS A 53 -53.40 18.63 7.78
C LYS A 53 -53.01 18.20 9.22
N GLN A 54 -52.34 19.10 9.94
CA GLN A 54 -52.39 19.29 11.41
C GLN A 54 -53.72 20.04 11.73
N PRO A 55 -54.36 20.03 12.94
CA PRO A 55 -53.70 20.21 14.24
C PRO A 55 -54.31 19.65 15.56
N THR A 56 -53.48 19.75 16.61
CA THR A 56 -53.77 19.98 18.06
C THR A 56 -54.56 18.95 18.88
N LYS A 57 -53.97 18.38 19.94
CA LYS A 57 -54.01 18.90 21.34
C LYS A 57 -53.23 17.97 22.28
N GLN A 58 -52.56 18.60 23.24
CA GLN A 58 -51.85 18.04 24.40
C GLN A 58 -52.85 17.42 25.39
N PRO A 59 -52.43 16.43 26.20
CA PRO A 59 -52.38 16.72 27.62
C PRO A 59 -51.05 16.28 28.26
N THR A 60 -50.64 17.14 29.18
CA THR A 60 -49.61 16.94 30.19
C THR A 60 -50.00 15.81 31.13
N ASN A 61 -49.05 14.94 31.46
CA ASN A 61 -48.94 14.33 32.79
C ASN A 61 -47.45 14.15 33.10
N SER A 62 -47.01 14.95 34.06
CA SER A 62 -45.73 14.85 34.74
C SER A 62 -45.82 13.76 35.79
N GLU A 63 -44.83 12.86 35.88
CA GLU A 63 -44.34 12.24 37.12
C GLU A 63 -43.14 11.29 36.84
N PRO A 64 -42.31 10.94 37.85
CA PRO A 64 -40.90 11.27 37.83
C PRO A 64 -39.97 10.10 37.44
N SER A 65 -38.93 10.44 36.69
CA SER A 65 -37.87 9.53 36.28
C SER A 65 -37.03 9.07 37.47
N THR A 66 -37.13 7.78 37.79
CA THR A 66 -36.13 7.08 38.61
C THR A 66 -34.86 6.90 37.77
N PRO A 67 -33.65 7.15 38.31
CA PRO A 67 -32.42 6.91 37.55
C PRO A 67 -32.15 5.41 37.51
N GLN A 68 -32.50 4.76 36.40
CA GLN A 68 -31.95 3.45 36.07
C GLN A 68 -30.53 3.67 35.54
N THR A 69 -29.56 3.42 36.42
CA THR A 69 -28.16 3.22 36.09
C THR A 69 -28.07 2.06 35.09
N ALA A 70 -28.07 2.38 33.80
CA ALA A 70 -27.69 1.46 32.76
C ALA A 70 -26.20 1.17 32.94
N ALA A 71 -25.89 0.02 33.55
CA ALA A 71 -24.55 -0.53 33.55
C ALA A 71 -24.10 -0.64 32.09
N ALA A 72 -23.12 0.19 31.72
CA ALA A 72 -22.46 0.10 30.44
C ALA A 72 -21.93 -1.32 30.27
N GLN A 73 -22.54 -2.07 29.36
CA GLN A 73 -21.99 -3.33 28.91
C GLN A 73 -20.58 -3.03 28.36
N PRO A 74 -19.53 -3.74 28.82
CA PRO A 74 -18.21 -3.57 28.24
C PRO A 74 -18.29 -3.86 26.74
N PRO A 75 -17.60 -3.08 25.88
CA PRO A 75 -17.67 -3.28 24.45
C PRO A 75 -17.24 -4.70 24.10
N ALA A 76 -18.02 -5.29 23.19
CA ALA A 76 -17.86 -6.62 22.66
C ALA A 76 -16.38 -6.92 22.33
N SER A 77 -15.95 -8.08 22.79
CA SER A 77 -14.67 -8.72 22.58
C SER A 77 -14.07 -8.44 21.20
N THR A 78 -12.95 -7.72 21.20
CA THR A 78 -11.95 -7.76 20.14
C THR A 78 -11.59 -9.20 19.87
N GLU A 79 -12.11 -9.75 18.78
CA GLU A 79 -11.72 -11.08 18.31
C GLU A 79 -10.31 -10.96 17.72
N SER A 80 -9.31 -10.96 18.62
CA SER A 80 -7.90 -11.08 18.28
C SER A 80 -7.74 -12.43 17.60
N GLN A 81 -7.68 -12.43 16.27
CA GLN A 81 -7.19 -13.57 15.53
C GLN A 81 -5.89 -14.01 16.21
N PRO A 82 -5.70 -15.31 16.50
CA PRO A 82 -4.51 -15.76 17.18
C PRO A 82 -3.29 -15.26 16.40
N MET A 83 -2.33 -14.66 17.11
CA MET A 83 -1.09 -14.11 16.54
C MET A 83 -0.22 -15.18 15.86
N ASP A 84 -0.47 -16.44 16.17
CA ASP A 84 0.35 -17.61 15.82
C ASP A 84 0.43 -17.91 14.31
N PRO A 85 -0.66 -17.89 13.51
CA PRO A 85 -0.59 -18.20 12.08
C PRO A 85 0.20 -17.17 11.27
N LEU A 86 0.15 -15.89 11.67
CA LEU A 86 0.87 -14.81 10.99
C LEU A 86 2.37 -14.86 11.28
N LEU A 87 2.74 -15.13 12.54
CA LEU A 87 4.13 -15.34 12.93
C LEU A 87 4.70 -16.63 12.32
N ALA A 88 3.89 -17.70 12.22
CA ALA A 88 4.28 -18.93 11.56
C ALA A 88 4.61 -18.73 10.08
N ALA A 89 3.85 -17.88 9.36
CA ALA A 89 4.07 -17.61 7.94
C ALA A 89 5.46 -17.01 7.62
N TRP A 90 6.08 -16.31 8.59
CA TRP A 90 7.38 -15.66 8.40
C TRP A 90 8.55 -16.43 8.99
N LYS A 91 8.30 -17.48 9.78
CA LYS A 91 9.33 -18.23 10.52
C LYS A 91 10.43 -18.76 9.60
N ASP A 92 10.06 -19.24 8.42
CA ASP A 92 10.98 -19.91 7.48
C ASP A 92 11.29 -19.05 6.25
N ILE A 93 11.28 -17.72 6.40
CA ILE A 93 11.71 -16.81 5.34
C ILE A 93 13.23 -16.66 5.36
N PRO A 94 13.92 -16.95 4.23
CA PRO A 94 15.38 -16.86 4.18
C PRO A 94 15.81 -15.40 4.10
N ILE A 95 16.21 -14.85 5.24
CA ILE A 95 16.81 -13.52 5.35
C ILE A 95 18.33 -13.69 5.26
N ASP A 96 19.00 -13.04 4.31
CA ASP A 96 20.46 -13.02 4.25
C ASP A 96 21.00 -12.29 5.50
N PRO A 97 21.80 -12.93 6.36
CA PRO A 97 22.28 -12.33 7.60
C PRO A 97 23.25 -11.15 7.39
N ARG A 98 23.81 -10.99 6.19
CA ARG A 98 24.76 -9.92 5.86
C ARG A 98 24.05 -8.67 5.36
N THR A 99 23.00 -8.84 4.57
CA THR A 99 22.29 -7.72 3.91
C THR A 99 20.91 -7.46 4.50
N GLY A 100 20.35 -8.42 5.23
CA GLY A 100 18.97 -8.38 5.70
C GLY A 100 17.93 -8.57 4.60
N ALA A 101 18.35 -8.89 3.36
CA ALA A 101 17.46 -9.03 2.20
C ALA A 101 16.88 -10.45 2.08
N VAL A 102 15.70 -10.55 1.46
CA VAL A 102 15.01 -11.81 1.13
C VAL A 102 15.01 -11.97 -0.38
N THR A 103 15.67 -13.01 -0.86
CA THR A 103 15.72 -13.37 -2.28
C THR A 103 15.06 -14.73 -2.48
N LEU A 104 13.92 -14.73 -3.18
CA LEU A 104 13.16 -15.93 -3.53
C LEU A 104 12.75 -15.83 -5.00
N THR A 105 12.58 -16.98 -5.67
CA THR A 105 12.03 -17.04 -7.02
C THR A 105 10.54 -16.72 -7.02
N ASP A 106 10.00 -16.46 -8.21
CA ASP A 106 8.57 -16.20 -8.36
C ASP A 106 7.70 -17.40 -7.94
N GLU A 107 8.13 -18.63 -8.25
CA GLU A 107 7.43 -19.85 -7.84
C GLU A 107 7.40 -19.99 -6.32
N GLN A 108 8.52 -19.68 -5.66
CA GLN A 108 8.60 -19.69 -4.19
C GLN A 108 7.68 -18.64 -3.57
N TRP A 109 7.56 -17.46 -4.19
CA TRP A 109 6.61 -16.45 -3.75
C TRP A 109 5.16 -16.86 -3.98
N GLN A 110 4.83 -17.45 -5.12
CA GLN A 110 3.47 -17.95 -5.41
C GLN A 110 3.03 -19.06 -4.46
N GLN A 111 3.96 -19.88 -3.96
CA GLN A 111 3.68 -20.90 -2.94
C GLN A 111 3.42 -20.30 -1.56
N ARG A 112 4.02 -19.15 -1.25
CA ARG A 112 3.96 -18.51 0.08
C ARG A 112 2.86 -17.46 0.20
N LEU A 113 2.52 -16.79 -0.89
CA LEU A 113 1.58 -15.68 -0.92
C LEU A 113 0.22 -16.13 -1.45
N SER A 114 -0.85 -15.53 -0.95
CA SER A 114 -2.15 -15.65 -1.61
C SER A 114 -2.10 -15.02 -3.02
N PRO A 115 -3.02 -15.37 -3.93
CA PRO A 115 -3.05 -14.78 -5.28
C PRO A 115 -3.10 -13.24 -5.27
N ASP A 116 -3.87 -12.64 -4.37
CA ASP A 116 -3.96 -11.18 -4.24
C ASP A 116 -2.68 -10.56 -3.65
N GLN A 117 -2.08 -11.22 -2.66
CA GLN A 117 -0.78 -10.79 -2.13
C GLN A 117 0.29 -10.84 -3.21
N TYR A 118 0.37 -11.91 -3.98
CA TYR A 118 1.33 -12.03 -5.07
C TYR A 118 1.10 -10.96 -6.14
N ARG A 119 -0.15 -10.75 -6.58
CA ARG A 119 -0.53 -9.73 -7.55
C ARG A 119 -0.10 -8.32 -7.11
N ILE A 120 -0.29 -7.99 -5.83
CA ILE A 120 0.05 -6.67 -5.31
C ILE A 120 1.55 -6.56 -5.06
N LEU A 121 2.11 -7.43 -4.22
CA LEU A 121 3.50 -7.34 -3.76
C LEU A 121 4.53 -7.63 -4.84
N ARG A 122 4.23 -8.52 -5.81
CA ARG A 122 5.20 -8.94 -6.83
C ARG A 122 4.90 -8.38 -8.21
N GLN A 123 3.62 -8.24 -8.57
CA GLN A 123 3.21 -7.75 -9.89
C GLN A 123 2.82 -6.26 -9.87
N LYS A 124 3.13 -5.53 -8.78
CA LYS A 124 2.84 -4.09 -8.60
C LYS A 124 1.37 -3.73 -8.85
N GLY A 125 0.47 -4.65 -8.52
CA GLY A 125 -0.97 -4.43 -8.58
C GLY A 125 -1.47 -3.51 -7.45
N THR A 126 -2.70 -3.05 -7.59
CA THR A 126 -3.39 -2.25 -6.55
C THR A 126 -4.70 -2.94 -6.18
N GLU A 127 -5.06 -2.98 -4.89
CA GLU A 127 -6.39 -3.40 -4.45
C GLU A 127 -7.42 -2.31 -4.77
N ARG A 128 -8.70 -2.67 -4.82
CA ARG A 128 -9.76 -1.68 -5.07
C ARG A 128 -9.93 -0.77 -3.84
N ALA A 129 -10.06 0.53 -4.05
CA ALA A 129 -10.34 1.51 -3.00
C ALA A 129 -11.54 1.10 -2.15
N PHE A 130 -11.45 1.33 -0.83
CA PHE A 130 -12.47 1.07 0.18
C PHE A 130 -12.85 -0.41 0.36
N THR A 131 -12.04 -1.35 -0.16
CA THR A 131 -12.30 -2.80 -0.01
C THR A 131 -11.35 -3.51 0.93
N GLY A 132 -10.17 -2.93 1.17
CA GLY A 132 -9.15 -3.52 2.05
C GLY A 132 -9.58 -3.57 3.51
N LYS A 133 -8.97 -4.45 4.31
CA LYS A 133 -9.35 -4.58 5.73
C LYS A 133 -8.87 -3.43 6.63
N LEU A 134 -7.94 -2.60 6.14
CA LEU A 134 -7.16 -1.66 6.96
C LEU A 134 -7.30 -0.19 6.50
N TRP A 135 -8.21 0.11 5.55
CA TRP A 135 -8.36 1.48 5.04
C TRP A 135 -8.97 2.42 6.09
N ASP A 136 -10.12 2.05 6.67
CA ASP A 136 -10.83 2.77 7.73
C ASP A 136 -10.45 2.30 9.12
N LYS A 137 -10.05 1.04 9.24
CA LYS A 137 -9.68 0.39 10.50
C LYS A 137 -8.20 0.54 10.79
N GLY A 138 -7.86 0.52 12.07
CA GLY A 138 -6.49 0.57 12.53
C GLY A 138 -6.43 0.89 14.02
N GLY A 139 -5.24 0.84 14.58
CA GLY A 139 -5.03 1.15 15.97
C GLY A 139 -3.58 0.96 16.36
N PRO A 140 -3.26 1.14 17.65
CA PRO A 140 -1.93 0.92 18.17
C PRO A 140 -1.37 -0.43 17.74
N GLY A 141 -0.07 -0.46 17.44
CA GLY A 141 0.64 -1.69 17.11
C GLY A 141 1.53 -1.54 15.90
N GLU A 142 1.84 -2.67 15.28
CA GLU A 142 2.81 -2.78 14.22
C GLU A 142 2.14 -3.08 12.88
N TYR A 143 2.63 -2.45 11.82
CA TYR A 143 2.23 -2.75 10.46
C TYR A 143 3.43 -3.33 9.72
N ARG A 144 3.36 -4.63 9.48
CA ARG A 144 4.46 -5.42 8.90
C ARG A 144 4.17 -5.79 7.45
N CYS A 145 5.22 -5.92 6.65
CA CYS A 145 5.12 -6.45 5.30
C CYS A 145 4.49 -7.84 5.31
N ALA A 146 3.39 -8.02 4.58
CA ALA A 146 2.69 -9.31 4.54
C ALA A 146 3.58 -10.44 3.98
N ALA A 147 4.51 -10.11 3.07
CA ALA A 147 5.40 -11.09 2.45
C ALA A 147 6.53 -11.56 3.36
N CYS A 148 7.19 -10.67 4.11
CA CYS A 148 8.45 -10.96 4.80
C CYS A 148 8.50 -10.59 6.30
N GLY A 149 7.40 -10.07 6.85
CA GLY A 149 7.31 -9.68 8.25
C GLY A 149 8.16 -8.47 8.65
N ASN A 150 8.78 -7.76 7.69
CA ASN A 150 9.53 -6.54 8.00
C ASN A 150 8.61 -5.48 8.62
N LEU A 151 9.03 -4.82 9.70
CA LEU A 151 8.26 -3.71 10.27
C LEU A 151 8.38 -2.50 9.36
N LEU A 152 7.24 -1.91 8.96
CA LEU A 152 7.21 -0.82 7.98
C LEU A 152 6.64 0.46 8.58
N PHE A 153 5.56 0.34 9.36
CA PHE A 153 4.86 1.48 9.95
C PHE A 153 4.41 1.16 11.39
N THR A 154 4.12 2.20 12.16
CA THR A 154 3.47 2.07 13.47
C THR A 154 2.04 2.59 13.43
N GLY A 155 1.21 2.15 14.37
CA GLY A 155 -0.16 2.65 14.50
C GLY A 155 -0.27 4.12 14.87
N ASP A 156 0.75 4.70 15.52
CA ASP A 156 0.80 6.12 15.86
C ASP A 156 0.82 7.03 14.62
N ASP A 157 1.38 6.52 13.53
CA ASP A 157 1.56 7.25 12.27
C ASP A 157 0.39 7.02 11.29
N LYS A 158 -0.56 6.13 11.63
CA LYS A 158 -1.72 5.80 10.78
C LYS A 158 -2.82 6.84 10.92
N PHE A 159 -3.41 7.22 9.80
CA PHE A 159 -4.63 8.05 9.75
C PHE A 159 -5.64 7.50 8.73
N VAL A 160 -6.88 7.99 8.80
CA VAL A 160 -7.92 7.69 7.80
C VAL A 160 -7.84 8.73 6.70
N SER A 161 -7.73 8.26 5.45
CA SER A 161 -7.70 9.11 4.26
C SER A 161 -8.88 8.78 3.35
N GLU A 162 -9.38 9.78 2.64
CA GLU A 162 -10.40 9.62 1.59
C GLU A 162 -9.87 8.90 0.33
N CYS A 163 -8.58 8.53 0.30
CA CYS A 163 -8.05 7.73 -0.81
C CYS A 163 -8.65 6.31 -0.87
N GLY A 164 -9.13 5.77 0.26
CA GLY A 164 -9.70 4.42 0.32
C GLY A 164 -8.69 3.29 0.50
N TRP A 165 -7.46 3.63 0.88
CA TRP A 165 -6.41 2.68 1.31
C TRP A 165 -5.82 3.12 2.65
N PRO A 166 -5.18 2.20 3.40
CA PRO A 166 -4.37 2.56 4.57
C PRO A 166 -3.44 3.73 4.29
N ALA A 167 -3.46 4.73 5.17
CA ALA A 167 -2.62 5.91 5.05
C ALA A 167 -1.75 6.07 6.31
N PHE A 168 -0.47 6.37 6.10
CA PHE A 168 0.50 6.68 7.16
C PHE A 168 1.23 7.96 6.83
N ASP A 169 1.69 8.71 7.83
CA ASP A 169 2.43 9.95 7.62
C ASP A 169 3.96 9.76 7.68
N LYS A 170 4.42 8.72 8.36
CA LYS A 170 5.83 8.32 8.48
C LYS A 170 6.00 6.82 8.28
N ALA A 171 7.18 6.42 7.79
CA ALA A 171 7.64 5.05 7.76
C ALA A 171 8.81 4.83 8.74
N ILE A 172 9.06 3.58 9.13
CA ILE A 172 10.30 3.25 9.87
C ILE A 172 11.49 3.45 8.93
N LYS A 173 12.49 4.21 9.39
CA LYS A 173 13.66 4.59 8.59
C LYS A 173 14.39 3.35 8.06
N GLY A 174 14.73 3.38 6.77
CA GLY A 174 15.49 2.31 6.11
C GLY A 174 14.68 1.03 5.84
N THR A 175 13.37 1.01 6.15
CA THR A 175 12.52 -0.16 5.88
C THR A 175 11.79 -0.06 4.55
N ILE A 176 11.73 1.13 3.96
CA ILE A 176 11.13 1.43 2.67
C ILE A 176 12.21 1.72 1.63
N ARG A 177 11.99 1.23 0.41
CA ARG A 177 12.71 1.59 -0.80
C ARG A 177 11.77 2.38 -1.70
N TYR A 178 12.28 3.46 -2.28
CA TYR A 178 11.53 4.35 -3.16
C TYR A 178 11.97 4.18 -4.61
N GLU A 179 11.03 4.23 -5.55
CA GLU A 179 11.31 4.20 -6.98
C GLU A 179 10.41 5.17 -7.76
N SER A 180 10.94 5.77 -8.82
CA SER A 180 10.13 6.63 -9.70
C SER A 180 9.21 5.77 -10.55
N ASP A 181 7.90 6.02 -10.45
CA ASP A 181 6.87 5.38 -11.24
C ASP A 181 6.32 6.38 -12.26
N ARG A 182 6.48 6.03 -13.55
CA ARG A 182 6.06 6.81 -14.71
C ARG A 182 4.91 6.16 -15.50
N THR A 183 4.30 5.12 -14.93
CA THR A 183 3.21 4.38 -15.56
C THR A 183 1.97 5.28 -15.73
N TYR A 184 1.17 4.98 -16.76
CA TYR A 184 -0.06 5.73 -17.09
C TYR A 184 0.13 7.25 -17.29
N GLY A 185 1.35 7.70 -17.60
CA GLY A 185 1.65 9.11 -17.83
C GLY A 185 1.69 9.98 -16.57
N MET A 186 1.69 9.38 -15.39
CA MET A 186 1.81 10.08 -14.10
C MET A 186 3.25 9.98 -13.58
N LEU A 187 3.74 10.98 -12.85
CA LEU A 187 4.98 10.89 -12.08
C LEU A 187 4.64 10.68 -10.61
N ARG A 188 4.95 9.50 -10.07
CA ARG A 188 4.70 9.13 -8.68
C ARG A 188 5.94 8.50 -8.06
N THR A 189 5.98 8.44 -6.73
CA THR A 189 7.01 7.73 -5.98
C THR A 189 6.42 6.42 -5.46
N GLU A 190 6.84 5.30 -6.03
CA GLU A 190 6.50 3.97 -5.55
C GLU A 190 7.18 3.68 -4.21
N VAL A 191 6.45 3.03 -3.32
CA VAL A 191 6.89 2.57 -2.01
C VAL A 191 6.97 1.05 -2.03
N MET A 192 8.17 0.51 -1.76
CA MET A 192 8.45 -0.92 -1.70
C MET A 192 9.10 -1.29 -0.37
N CYS A 193 8.91 -2.53 0.08
CA CYS A 193 9.64 -3.06 1.23
C CYS A 193 11.12 -3.23 0.88
N SER A 194 12.03 -2.57 1.60
CA SER A 194 13.49 -2.68 1.39
C SER A 194 14.05 -4.10 1.57
N ARG A 195 13.37 -4.94 2.37
CA ARG A 195 13.81 -6.31 2.68
C ARG A 195 13.55 -7.29 1.54
N CYS A 196 12.37 -7.24 0.92
CA CYS A 196 11.95 -8.24 -0.08
C CYS A 196 11.60 -7.65 -1.45
N ASP A 197 11.78 -6.34 -1.63
CA ASP A 197 11.38 -5.57 -2.82
C ASP A 197 9.87 -5.70 -3.16
N GLY A 198 9.04 -6.03 -2.18
CA GLY A 198 7.60 -6.14 -2.37
C GLY A 198 6.93 -4.78 -2.52
N HIS A 199 6.11 -4.58 -3.55
CA HIS A 199 5.31 -3.38 -3.76
C HIS A 199 4.28 -3.19 -2.65
N LEU A 200 4.22 -1.98 -2.10
CA LEU A 200 3.32 -1.61 -1.01
C LEU A 200 2.27 -0.60 -1.50
N GLY A 201 2.70 0.40 -2.26
CA GLY A 201 1.84 1.47 -2.77
C GLY A 201 2.66 2.67 -3.24
N HIS A 202 2.21 3.88 -2.91
CA HIS A 202 2.87 5.14 -3.30
C HIS A 202 2.88 6.14 -2.14
N VAL A 203 3.79 7.11 -2.22
CA VAL A 203 3.87 8.24 -1.28
C VAL A 203 3.55 9.55 -1.99
N PHE A 204 2.83 10.43 -1.29
CA PHE A 204 2.36 11.72 -1.77
C PHE A 204 2.64 12.84 -0.75
N ASN A 205 2.63 14.10 -1.21
CA ASN A 205 2.87 15.31 -0.42
C ASN A 205 1.57 16.06 -0.03
N ASP A 206 0.47 15.33 0.10
CA ASP A 206 -0.85 15.83 0.44
C ASP A 206 -1.36 15.25 1.78
N GLY A 207 -0.42 14.90 2.67
CA GLY A 207 -0.74 14.39 4.00
C GLY A 207 -1.37 15.48 4.88
N PRO A 208 -2.34 15.12 5.75
CA PRO A 208 -3.04 16.07 6.61
C PRO A 208 -2.24 16.44 7.88
N THR A 209 -1.12 15.76 8.15
CA THR A 209 -0.28 16.00 9.34
C THR A 209 0.81 17.03 9.04
N ASP A 210 1.51 17.49 10.07
CA ASP A 210 2.63 18.44 9.94
C ASP A 210 3.78 17.92 9.05
N THR A 211 3.85 16.61 8.82
CA THR A 211 4.83 16.02 7.89
C THR A 211 4.51 16.32 6.42
N GLY A 212 3.26 16.67 6.11
CA GLY A 212 2.73 16.82 4.75
C GLY A 212 2.77 15.53 3.92
N THR A 213 3.16 14.39 4.49
CA THR A 213 3.40 13.15 3.75
C THR A 213 2.26 12.17 3.92
N ARG A 214 1.92 11.45 2.85
CA ARG A 214 0.91 10.39 2.86
C ARG A 214 1.42 9.16 2.13
N TYR A 215 1.80 8.14 2.89
CA TYR A 215 2.05 6.79 2.41
C TYR A 215 0.70 6.11 2.19
N CYS A 216 0.29 5.96 0.93
CA CYS A 216 -0.95 5.31 0.52
C CYS A 216 -0.67 3.84 0.17
N ILE A 217 -1.01 2.93 1.07
CA ILE A 217 -0.52 1.54 1.08
C ILE A 217 -1.66 0.55 0.88
N ASN A 218 -1.47 -0.47 0.05
CA ASN A 218 -2.45 -1.56 -0.11
C ASN A 218 -2.60 -2.34 1.20
N SER A 219 -3.83 -2.54 1.67
CA SER A 219 -4.12 -3.35 2.87
C SER A 219 -3.60 -4.77 2.74
N VAL A 220 -3.75 -5.39 1.57
CA VAL A 220 -3.28 -6.76 1.30
C VAL A 220 -1.75 -6.89 1.40
N SER A 221 -1.00 -5.79 1.22
CA SER A 221 0.47 -5.80 1.27
C SER A 221 1.05 -5.75 2.70
N ILE A 222 0.21 -5.49 3.70
CA ILE A 222 0.62 -5.35 5.10
C ILE A 222 -0.26 -6.18 6.05
N VAL A 223 0.29 -6.45 7.23
CA VAL A 223 -0.39 -7.14 8.33
C VAL A 223 -0.32 -6.23 9.56
N HIS A 224 -1.48 -5.97 10.16
CA HIS A 224 -1.56 -5.26 11.43
C HIS A 224 -1.46 -6.25 12.59
N ILE A 225 -0.51 -6.00 13.48
CA ILE A 225 -0.33 -6.71 14.75
C ILE A 225 -0.72 -5.73 15.86
N PRO A 226 -1.90 -5.91 16.49
CA PRO A 226 -2.34 -5.03 17.57
C PRO A 226 -1.39 -5.09 18.77
N GLY A 227 -1.13 -3.94 19.39
CA GLY A 227 -0.29 -3.86 20.58
C GLY A 227 0.11 -2.42 20.91
N THR A 228 0.82 -2.22 22.01
CA THR A 228 1.34 -0.90 22.37
C THR A 228 2.73 -0.70 21.77
N THR A 229 2.80 -0.41 20.47
CA THR A 229 4.06 -0.03 19.80
C THR A 229 3.97 1.45 19.44
N SER A 230 4.93 2.25 19.91
CA SER A 230 4.97 3.69 19.65
C SER A 230 6.14 4.08 18.76
N SER A 231 5.90 5.01 17.83
CA SER A 231 6.94 5.57 16.95
C SER A 231 7.98 6.39 17.71
N LYS A 232 7.70 6.83 18.94
CA LYS A 232 8.61 7.66 19.76
C LYS A 232 9.98 7.04 20.02
N ASN A 233 10.07 5.71 20.01
CA ASN A 233 11.31 4.97 20.28
C ASN A 233 11.95 4.38 19.01
N MET A 234 11.38 4.63 17.83
CA MET A 234 11.89 4.14 16.55
C MET A 234 12.32 5.31 15.67
N GLU A 235 13.41 5.13 14.93
CA GLU A 235 13.81 6.12 13.95
C GLU A 235 12.84 6.06 12.76
N THR A 236 12.11 7.14 12.52
CA THR A 236 11.10 7.25 11.46
C THR A 236 11.48 8.32 10.44
N GLU A 237 10.91 8.23 9.24
CA GLU A 237 11.16 9.17 8.15
C GLU A 237 9.88 9.50 7.36
N ALA A 238 9.80 10.75 6.89
CA ALA A 238 8.82 11.23 5.94
C ALA A 238 9.60 11.68 4.69
N ILE A 239 9.54 10.89 3.62
CA ILE A 239 10.27 11.16 2.37
C ILE A 239 9.28 11.30 1.22
N ILE A 240 9.34 12.46 0.55
CA ILE A 240 8.38 12.86 -0.48
C ILE A 240 8.87 12.47 -1.89
N GLU A 241 10.19 12.42 -2.09
CA GLU A 241 10.79 12.11 -3.39
C GLU A 241 11.80 10.97 -3.26
N ALA A 242 11.76 10.04 -4.21
CA ALA A 242 12.80 9.02 -4.29
C ALA A 242 14.16 9.73 -4.40
N PRO A 243 15.14 9.42 -3.52
CA PRO A 243 16.47 9.98 -3.65
C PRO A 243 17.00 9.67 -5.05
N ALA A 244 17.47 10.69 -5.76
CA ALA A 244 18.05 10.51 -7.09
C ALA A 244 19.11 9.41 -7.02
N LYS A 245 19.01 8.38 -7.88
CA LYS A 245 20.04 7.35 -8.01
C LYS A 245 21.35 8.06 -8.36
N LYS A 246 22.29 8.10 -7.41
CA LYS A 246 23.66 8.58 -7.62
C LYS A 246 24.42 7.62 -8.54
#